data_AF-A0A3D5CPR9-F1
#
_entry.id   AF-A0A3D5CPR9-F1
#
_cell.length_a   1.000
_cell.length_b   1.000
_cell.length_c   1.000
_cell.angle_alpha   90.00
_cell.angle_beta   90.00
_cell.angle_gamma   90.00
#
_symmetry.space_group_name_H-M   'P 1'
#
loop_
_entity.id
_entity.type
_entity.pdbx_description
1 polymer ?
#
loop_
_entity_poly.entity_id
_entity_poly.type
_entity_poly.pdbx_seq_one_letter_code
_entity_poly.pdbx_strand_id
1 'polypeptide(L)' 'FAKTDYGQLIETQGEILKHLTALVEEEKIHTTLGKVYREGISKETLKQATKEVETGKVHGKVVITGGFASNEIATEK' A
#
# COMPACT_ATOMS: atom_id res chain seq x y z
N PHE A 1 12.82 -1.03 7.54
CA PHE A 1 12.65 0.44 7.71
C PHE A 1 13.93 1.10 8.23
N ALA A 2 15.10 0.70 7.76
CA ALA A 2 16.39 1.30 8.12
C ALA A 2 16.74 2.33 7.04
N LYS A 3 16.29 3.58 7.22
CA LYS A 3 16.57 4.70 6.28
C LYS A 3 17.64 5.66 6.81
N THR A 4 18.02 5.54 8.08
CA THR A 4 19.03 6.36 8.76
C THR A 4 20.46 5.96 8.39
N ASP A 5 20.69 4.72 7.97
CA ASP A 5 22.05 4.15 7.87
C ASP A 5 22.74 4.46 6.53
N TYR A 6 22.03 5.05 5.56
CA TYR A 6 22.53 5.30 4.20
C TYR A 6 22.68 6.79 3.84
N GLY A 7 22.55 7.72 4.80
CA GLY A 7 22.72 9.15 4.53
C GLY A 7 21.73 9.72 3.50
N GLN A 8 20.64 9.01 3.19
CA GLN A 8 19.61 9.49 2.28
C GLN A 8 18.75 10.51 3.01
N LEU A 9 18.84 11.77 2.57
CA LEU A 9 18.01 12.88 3.01
C LEU A 9 16.53 12.50 2.87
N ILE A 10 15.84 12.32 4.00
CA ILE A 10 14.40 12.02 4.01
C ILE A 10 13.60 13.11 3.26
N GLU A 11 14.10 14.35 3.30
CA GLU A 11 13.52 15.51 2.63
C GLU A 11 13.39 15.32 1.10
N THR A 12 14.38 14.71 0.44
CA THR A 12 14.36 14.53 -1.03
C THR A 12 13.35 13.47 -1.46
N GLN A 13 13.05 12.47 -0.64
CA GLN A 13 11.99 11.49 -0.92
C GLN A 13 10.60 12.15 -0.88
N GLY A 14 10.42 13.15 0.00
CA GLY A 14 9.19 13.95 0.05
C GLY A 14 9.00 14.80 -1.22
N GLU A 15 10.06 15.40 -1.74
CA GLU A 15 10.04 16.16 -2.99
C GLU A 15 9.71 15.28 -4.20
N ILE A 16 10.28 14.09 -4.27
CA ILE A 16 9.96 13.11 -5.31
C ILE A 16 8.47 12.75 -5.27
N LEU A 17 7.90 12.50 -4.09
CA LEU A 17 6.47 12.21 -3.95
C LEU A 17 5.59 13.36 -4.44
N LYS A 18 5.95 14.61 -4.12
CA LYS A 18 5.24 15.80 -4.65
C LYS A 18 5.27 15.87 -6.16
N HIS A 19 6.44 15.59 -6.76
CA HIS A 19 6.58 15.58 -8.22
C HIS A 19 5.73 14.48 -8.86
N LEU A 20 5.71 13.27 -8.28
CA LEU A 20 4.86 12.18 -8.74
C LEU A 20 3.36 12.54 -8.68
N THR A 21 2.90 13.23 -7.63
CA THR A 21 1.51 13.70 -7.54
C THR A 21 1.17 14.63 -8.69
N ALA A 22 2.02 15.62 -8.99
CA ALA A 22 1.80 16.53 -10.11
C ALA A 22 1.72 15.79 -11.45
N LEU A 23 2.59 14.80 -11.69
CA LEU A 23 2.55 13.99 -12.90
C LEU A 23 1.28 13.12 -13.03
N VAL A 24 0.71 12.66 -11.90
CA VAL A 24 -0.58 11.94 -11.90
C VAL A 24 -1.73 12.89 -12.22
N GLU A 25 -1.73 14.10 -11.63
CA GLU A 25 -2.75 15.14 -11.87
C GLU A 25 -2.71 15.66 -13.32
N GLU A 26 -1.52 15.75 -13.91
CA GLU A 26 -1.30 16.09 -15.32
C GLU A 26 -1.56 14.91 -16.28
N GLU A 27 -2.05 13.77 -15.78
CA GLU A 27 -2.33 12.54 -16.53
C GLU A 27 -1.12 11.96 -17.29
N LYS A 28 0.11 12.36 -16.94
CA LYS A 28 1.34 11.87 -17.56
C LYS A 28 1.72 10.45 -17.11
N ILE A 29 1.29 10.07 -15.92
CA ILE A 29 1.45 8.73 -15.37
C ILE A 29 0.13 8.25 -14.73
N HIS A 30 -0.10 6.94 -14.74
CA HIS A 30 -1.29 6.33 -14.16
C HIS A 30 -0.94 5.33 -13.06
N THR A 31 -1.91 5.01 -12.22
CA THR A 31 -1.74 3.99 -11.17
C THR A 31 -1.41 2.63 -11.77
N THR A 32 -0.56 1.88 -11.07
CA THR A 32 -0.21 0.48 -11.41
C THR A 32 -1.04 -0.51 -10.59
N LEU A 33 -2.23 -0.09 -10.13
CA LEU A 33 -3.12 -0.89 -9.30
C LEU A 33 -3.53 -2.18 -10.04
N GLY A 34 -3.10 -3.33 -9.51
CA GLY A 34 -3.43 -4.65 -10.07
C GLY A 34 -4.54 -5.35 -9.29
N LYS A 35 -4.45 -5.37 -7.96
CA LYS A 35 -5.43 -6.06 -7.09
C LYS A 35 -5.70 -5.27 -5.81
N VAL A 36 -6.96 -5.26 -5.37
CA VAL A 36 -7.40 -4.57 -4.15
C VAL A 36 -8.13 -5.52 -3.21
N TYR A 37 -7.72 -5.55 -1.95
CA TYR A 37 -8.47 -6.09 -0.81
C TYR A 37 -9.19 -4.92 -0.12
N ARG A 38 -10.51 -5.04 0.05
CA ARG A 38 -11.37 -3.98 0.62
C ARG A 38 -11.87 -4.31 2.03
N GLU A 39 -11.54 -5.50 2.51
CA GLU A 39 -11.98 -6.09 3.78
C GLU A 39 -11.24 -5.50 5.00
N GLY A 40 -10.41 -4.48 4.80
CA GLY A 40 -9.58 -3.89 5.83
C GLY A 40 -8.22 -4.59 6.01
N ILE A 41 -7.36 -3.95 6.78
CA ILE A 41 -6.04 -4.42 7.16
C ILE A 41 -6.21 -5.39 8.34
N SER A 42 -6.07 -6.68 8.06
CA SER A 42 -6.13 -7.77 9.03
C SER A 42 -4.97 -8.74 8.80
N LYS A 43 -4.76 -9.67 9.75
CA LYS A 43 -3.75 -10.72 9.58
C LYS A 43 -4.04 -11.57 8.34
N GLU A 44 -5.31 -11.84 8.08
CA GLU A 44 -5.80 -12.64 6.97
C GLU A 44 -5.56 -11.94 5.64
N THR A 45 -5.95 -10.66 5.51
CA THR A 45 -5.74 -9.91 4.27
C THR A 45 -4.27 -9.67 3.99
N LEU A 46 -3.45 -9.43 5.03
CA LEU A 46 -1.99 -9.35 4.89
C LEU A 46 -1.39 -10.67 4.39
N LYS A 47 -1.76 -11.81 4.98
CA LYS A 47 -1.26 -13.13 4.54
C LYS A 47 -1.63 -13.43 3.09
N GLN A 48 -2.88 -13.13 2.70
CA GLN A 48 -3.34 -13.33 1.34
C GLN A 48 -2.59 -12.42 0.37
N ALA A 49 -2.50 -11.12 0.66
CA ALA A 49 -1.77 -10.17 -0.17
C ALA A 49 -0.28 -10.54 -0.32
N THR A 50 0.38 -10.96 0.75
CA THR A 50 1.77 -11.42 0.71
C THR A 50 1.92 -12.65 -0.18
N LYS A 51 1.05 -13.66 -0.01
CA LYS A 51 1.07 -14.86 -0.86
C LYS A 51 0.92 -14.52 -2.34
N GLU A 52 0.06 -13.57 -2.68
CA GLU A 52 -0.12 -13.12 -4.07
C GLU A 52 1.15 -12.50 -4.65
N VAL A 53 1.83 -11.65 -3.87
CA VAL A 53 3.12 -11.05 -4.28
C VAL A 53 4.19 -12.13 -4.43
N GLU A 54 4.27 -13.08 -3.50
CA GLU A 54 5.25 -14.18 -3.53
C GLU A 54 5.05 -15.12 -4.72
N THR A 55 3.80 -15.33 -5.15
CA THR A 55 3.53 -16.18 -6.33
C THR A 55 3.91 -15.51 -7.66
N GLY A 56 4.19 -14.21 -7.66
CA GLY A 56 4.55 -13.45 -8.86
C GLY A 56 3.45 -13.34 -9.93
N LYS A 57 2.22 -13.75 -9.60
CA LYS A 57 1.10 -13.82 -10.56
C LYS A 57 0.38 -12.48 -10.75
N VAL A 58 0.62 -11.52 -9.86
CA VAL A 58 0.00 -10.20 -9.96
C VAL A 58 0.92 -9.26 -10.73
N HIS A 59 0.46 -8.78 -11.88
CA HIS A 59 1.06 -7.64 -12.56
C HIS A 59 0.64 -6.35 -11.86
N GLY A 60 1.61 -5.49 -11.49
CA GLY A 60 1.35 -4.21 -10.82
C GLY A 60 1.41 -4.30 -9.30
N LYS A 61 0.56 -3.52 -8.61
CA LYS A 61 0.54 -3.37 -7.15
C LYS A 61 -0.68 -4.03 -6.52
N VAL A 62 -0.47 -4.74 -5.40
CA VAL A 62 -1.53 -5.23 -4.51
C VAL A 62 -1.75 -4.18 -3.41
N VAL A 63 -3.00 -3.78 -3.19
CA VAL A 63 -3.37 -2.76 -2.19
C VAL A 63 -4.42 -3.32 -1.23
N ILE A 64 -4.30 -2.99 0.05
CA ILE A 64 -5.31 -3.27 1.08
C ILE A 64 -5.89 -1.94 1.54
N THR A 65 -7.22 -1.85 1.57
CA THR A 65 -7.99 -0.65 1.94
C THR A 65 -9.10 -1.01 2.92
N GLY A 66 -9.69 -0.03 3.60
CA GLY A 66 -10.80 -0.24 4.54
C GLY A 66 -10.46 -0.09 6.02
N GLY A 67 -9.33 0.56 6.37
CA GLY A 67 -8.91 0.76 7.77
C GLY A 67 -8.37 -0.53 8.41
N PHE A 68 -8.04 -0.51 9.71
CA PHE A 68 -7.69 -1.73 10.45
C PHE A 68 -8.96 -2.50 10.77
N ALA A 69 -9.01 -3.79 10.42
CA ALA A 69 -10.11 -4.64 10.81
C ALA A 69 -9.98 -4.95 12.31
N SER A 70 -10.71 -4.21 13.14
CA SER A 70 -10.84 -4.54 14.56
C SER A 70 -11.63 -5.84 14.65
N ASN A 71 -11.01 -6.92 15.16
CA ASN A 71 -11.78 -8.03 15.73
C ASN A 71 -12.41 -7.54 17.04
N GLU A 72 -13.38 -6.63 16.95
CA GLU A 72 -14.36 -6.50 18.01
C GLU A 72 -15.41 -7.56 17.75
N ILE A 73 -15.40 -8.58 18.61
CA ILE A 73 -16.62 -9.35 18.89
C ILE A 73 -17.60 -8.29 19.40
N ALA A 74 -18.48 -7.83 18.52
CA ALA A 74 -19.69 -7.14 18.93
C ALA A 74 -20.54 -8.18 19.67
N THR A 75 -20.27 -8.37 20.96
CA THR A 75 -21.29 -8.88 21.88
C THR A 75 -22.36 -7.81 21.97
N GLU A 76 -23.37 -7.92 21.11
CA GLU A 76 -24.65 -7.26 21.36
C GLU A 76 -25.21 -7.79 22.69
N LYS A 77 -25.57 -6.84 23.55
CA LYS A 77 -26.30 -7.05 24.80
C LYS A 77 -27.80 -7.18 24.52
#